data_AF-A0A2E0ER26-F1
#
_entry.id   AF-A0A2E0ER26-F1
#
_cell.length_a   1.000
_cell.length_b   1.000
_cell.length_c   1.000
_cell.angle_alpha   90.00
_cell.angle_beta   90.00
_cell.angle_gamma   90.00
#
_symmetry.space_group_name_H-M   'P 1'
#
loop_
_entity.id
_entity.type
_entity.pdbx_description
1 polymer ?
#
loop_
_entity_poly.entity_id
_entity_poly.type
_entity_poly.pdbx_seq_one_letter_code
_entity_poly.pdbx_strand_id
1 'polypeptide(L)'
;MDPLTIATAAFGAIKQGVSIGKELHSLSGQIVKFVKQMSIVEEEHKKEKSKWFTSSNEEALDTYFKLKQVHDMENQLREMFMLYGAPNAWSEFVAIRTDIKKKRIAAIAKKKKEREEFLMFCAYSALAISVIGVLTLLLLNTSLFKN
;
A
#
# COMPACT_ATOMS: atom_id res chain seq x y z
N MET A 1 -1.63 0.06 -18.83
CA MET A 1 -2.92 0.77 -18.72
C MET A 1 -2.92 1.54 -17.42
N ASP A 2 -3.32 2.80 -17.45
CA ASP A 2 -3.42 3.70 -16.30
C ASP A 2 -4.43 3.17 -15.24
N PRO A 3 -4.17 3.32 -13.93
CA PRO A 3 -5.06 2.80 -12.88
C PRO A 3 -6.50 3.31 -12.96
N LEU A 4 -6.71 4.59 -13.31
CA LEU A 4 -8.05 5.15 -13.50
C LEU A 4 -8.76 4.49 -14.69
N THR A 5 -8.06 4.21 -15.78
CA THR A 5 -8.61 3.49 -16.93
C THR A 5 -9.10 2.09 -16.54
N ILE A 6 -8.30 1.35 -15.75
CA ILE A 6 -8.68 0.01 -15.28
C ILE A 6 -9.86 0.08 -14.28
N ALA A 7 -9.86 1.08 -13.39
CA ALA A 7 -10.95 1.32 -12.46
C ALA A 7 -12.26 1.62 -13.22
N THR A 8 -12.21 2.52 -14.20
CA THR A 8 -13.35 2.90 -15.04
C THR A 8 -13.90 1.70 -15.81
N ALA A 9 -13.04 0.87 -16.38
CA ALA A 9 -13.46 -0.35 -17.08
C ALA A 9 -14.13 -1.36 -16.13
N ALA A 10 -13.56 -1.58 -14.94
CA ALA A 10 -14.15 -2.46 -13.93
C ALA A 10 -15.50 -1.93 -13.45
N PHE A 11 -15.60 -0.62 -13.18
CA PHE A 11 -16.85 0.02 -12.77
C PHE A 11 -17.91 -0.01 -13.87
N GLY A 12 -17.53 0.20 -15.13
CA GLY A 12 -18.42 0.02 -16.28
C GLY A 12 -18.99 -1.39 -16.36
N ALA A 13 -18.17 -2.41 -16.11
CA ALA A 13 -18.63 -3.80 -16.04
C ALA A 13 -19.58 -4.05 -14.86
N ILE A 14 -19.38 -3.40 -13.71
CA ILE A 14 -20.31 -3.46 -12.57
C ILE A 14 -21.66 -2.85 -12.97
N LYS A 15 -21.65 -1.62 -13.51
CA LYS A 15 -22.88 -0.93 -13.97
C LYS A 15 -23.65 -1.76 -14.97
N GLN A 16 -22.96 -2.31 -15.97
CA GLN A 16 -23.59 -3.15 -16.97
C GLN A 16 -24.13 -4.45 -16.37
N GLY A 17 -23.42 -5.05 -15.42
CA GLY A 17 -23.89 -6.24 -14.72
C GLY A 17 -25.18 -5.98 -13.96
N VAL A 18 -25.22 -4.89 -13.19
CA VAL A 18 -26.40 -4.49 -12.43
C VAL A 18 -27.57 -4.14 -13.36
N SER A 19 -27.32 -3.44 -14.49
CA SER A 19 -28.39 -3.04 -15.42
C SER A 19 -29.07 -4.22 -16.12
N ILE A 20 -28.37 -5.35 -16.30
CA ILE A 20 -28.93 -6.59 -16.84
C ILE A 20 -29.48 -7.53 -15.73
N GLY A 21 -29.59 -7.03 -14.49
CA GLY A 21 -30.17 -7.77 -13.36
C GLY A 21 -29.23 -8.77 -12.68
N LYS A 22 -27.91 -8.63 -12.84
CA LYS A 22 -26.97 -9.47 -12.08
C LYS A 22 -26.88 -9.03 -10.63
N GLU A 23 -26.91 -10.03 -9.75
CA GLU A 23 -26.66 -9.86 -8.33
C GLU A 23 -25.25 -9.36 -8.06
N LEU A 24 -25.11 -8.48 -7.06
CA LEU A 24 -23.85 -7.83 -6.71
C LEU A 24 -22.74 -8.83 -6.33
N HIS A 25 -23.12 -9.94 -5.70
CA HIS A 25 -22.19 -11.03 -5.35
C HIS A 25 -21.52 -11.65 -6.60
N SER A 26 -22.26 -11.78 -7.71
CA SER A 26 -21.73 -12.30 -8.98
C SER A 26 -20.71 -11.34 -9.63
N LEU A 27 -20.72 -10.07 -9.23
CA LEU A 27 -19.82 -9.01 -9.71
C LEU A 27 -18.63 -8.79 -8.77
N SER A 28 -18.49 -9.60 -7.72
CA SER A 28 -17.42 -9.50 -6.72
C SER A 28 -16.02 -9.34 -7.31
N GLY A 29 -15.69 -10.06 -8.39
CA GLY A 29 -14.40 -9.93 -9.07
C GLY A 29 -14.15 -8.52 -9.64
N GLN A 30 -15.17 -7.89 -10.23
CA GLN A 30 -15.07 -6.53 -10.77
C GLN A 30 -15.04 -5.50 -9.64
N ILE A 31 -15.81 -5.71 -8.57
CA ILE A 31 -15.82 -4.85 -7.37
C ILE A 31 -14.43 -4.83 -6.72
N VAL A 32 -13.83 -6.01 -6.49
CA VAL A 32 -12.48 -6.13 -5.92
C VAL A 32 -11.45 -5.47 -6.83
N LYS A 33 -11.57 -5.66 -8.15
CA LYS A 33 -10.69 -5.02 -9.14
C LYS A 33 -10.80 -3.50 -9.11
N PHE A 34 -12.02 -2.97 -9.11
CA PHE A 34 -12.28 -1.52 -9.01
C PHE A 34 -11.67 -0.94 -7.73
N VAL A 35 -11.98 -1.50 -6.56
CA VAL A 35 -11.50 -1.00 -5.27
C VAL A 35 -9.98 -1.08 -5.12
N LYS A 36 -9.36 -2.11 -5.72
CA LYS A 36 -7.90 -2.21 -5.79
C LYS A 36 -7.30 -1.05 -6.59
N GLN A 37 -7.82 -0.77 -7.78
CA GLN A 37 -7.30 0.30 -8.64
C GLN A 37 -7.58 1.69 -8.05
N MET A 38 -8.76 1.88 -7.46
CA MET A 38 -9.08 3.08 -6.70
C MET A 38 -8.06 3.37 -5.60
N SER A 39 -7.68 2.34 -4.84
CA SER A 39 -6.67 2.48 -3.79
C SER A 39 -5.29 2.87 -4.36
N ILE A 40 -4.96 2.49 -5.60
CA ILE A 40 -3.72 2.88 -6.28
C ILE A 40 -3.80 4.36 -6.67
N VAL A 41 -4.90 4.82 -7.25
CA VAL A 41 -5.12 6.24 -7.58
C VAL A 41 -5.04 7.13 -6.33
N GLU A 42 -5.65 6.70 -5.22
CA GLU A 42 -5.55 7.38 -3.92
C GLU A 42 -4.08 7.47 -3.42
N GLU A 43 -3.30 6.41 -3.60
CA GLU A 43 -1.89 6.36 -3.21
C GLU A 43 -1.02 7.24 -4.12
N GLU A 44 -1.31 7.29 -5.43
CA GLU A 44 -0.63 8.17 -6.39
C GLU A 44 -0.88 9.65 -6.06
N HIS A 45 -2.13 10.05 -5.85
CA HIS A 45 -2.43 11.43 -5.44
C HIS A 45 -1.76 11.80 -4.10
N LYS A 46 -1.71 10.87 -3.13
CA LYS A 46 -1.00 11.12 -1.86
C LYS A 46 0.50 11.33 -2.05
N LYS A 47 1.14 10.58 -2.96
CA LYS A 47 2.56 10.76 -3.29
C LYS A 47 2.79 12.10 -3.98
N GLU A 48 1.98 12.47 -4.95
CA GLU A 48 2.15 13.74 -5.65
C GLU A 48 1.84 14.94 -4.75
N LYS A 49 0.85 14.83 -3.87
CA LYS A 49 0.61 15.84 -2.82
C LYS A 49 1.82 16.01 -1.89
N SER A 50 2.57 14.96 -1.58
CA SER A 50 3.79 15.07 -0.77
C SER A 50 4.93 15.80 -1.52
N LYS A 51 4.87 15.83 -2.85
CA LYS A 51 5.79 16.55 -3.74
C LYS A 51 5.24 17.90 -4.20
N TRP A 52 4.16 18.42 -3.61
CA TRP A 52 3.50 19.63 -4.13
C TRP A 52 4.41 20.88 -4.20
N PHE A 53 5.52 20.89 -3.45
CA PHE A 53 6.56 21.93 -3.53
C PHE A 53 7.46 21.82 -4.78
N THR A 54 7.52 20.66 -5.42
CA THR A 54 8.35 20.36 -6.60
C THR A 54 7.55 19.94 -7.84
N SER A 55 6.27 19.59 -7.68
CA SER A 55 5.35 19.23 -8.75
C SER A 55 4.83 20.48 -9.48
N SER A 56 4.56 20.38 -10.78
CA SER A 56 3.92 21.45 -11.53
C SER A 56 2.45 21.59 -11.10
N ASN A 57 1.92 22.81 -11.13
CA ASN A 57 0.49 23.06 -10.82
C ASN A 57 -0.46 22.20 -11.68
N GLU A 58 -0.06 21.89 -12.91
CA GLU A 58 -0.85 21.08 -13.86
C GLU A 58 -0.93 19.60 -13.43
N GLU A 59 0.17 19.01 -13.00
CA GLU A 59 0.22 17.62 -12.52
C GLU A 59 -0.56 17.43 -11.21
N ALA A 60 -0.47 18.41 -10.30
CA ALA A 60 -1.25 18.42 -9.08
C ALA A 60 -2.77 18.48 -9.36
N LEU A 61 -3.19 19.28 -10.35
CA LEU A 61 -4.58 19.37 -10.77
C LEU A 61 -5.08 18.09 -11.45
N ASP A 62 -4.28 17.49 -12.34
CA ASP A 62 -4.63 16.23 -13.01
C ASP A 62 -4.88 15.09 -11.99
N THR A 63 -3.97 14.91 -11.02
CA THR A 63 -4.15 13.87 -9.99
C THR A 63 -5.37 14.13 -9.10
N TYR A 64 -5.72 15.40 -8.86
CA TYR A 64 -6.92 15.76 -8.13
C TYR A 64 -8.19 15.37 -8.89
N PHE A 65 -8.28 15.65 -10.19
CA PHE A 65 -9.44 15.25 -11.00
C PHE A 65 -9.59 13.73 -11.09
N LYS A 66 -8.48 13.00 -11.25
CA LYS A 66 -8.48 11.53 -11.21
C LYS A 66 -9.02 11.01 -9.89
N LEU A 67 -8.56 11.57 -8.77
CA LEU A 67 -9.05 11.22 -7.44
C LEU A 67 -10.56 11.47 -7.31
N LYS A 68 -11.02 12.65 -7.75
CA LYS A 68 -12.43 13.04 -7.68
C LYS A 68 -13.31 12.09 -8.49
N GLN A 69 -12.89 11.76 -9.71
CA GLN A 69 -13.61 10.85 -10.59
C GLN A 69 -13.77 9.45 -9.96
N VAL A 70 -12.73 8.92 -9.32
CA VAL A 70 -12.79 7.62 -8.66
C VAL A 70 -13.72 7.65 -7.44
N HIS A 71 -13.70 8.72 -6.64
CA HIS A 71 -14.64 8.86 -5.52
C HIS A 71 -16.09 8.97 -5.98
N ASP A 72 -16.34 9.61 -7.12
CA ASP A 72 -17.69 9.67 -7.68
C ASP A 72 -18.17 8.27 -8.13
N MET A 73 -17.27 7.43 -8.67
CA MET A 73 -17.56 6.01 -8.91
C MET A 73 -17.78 5.21 -7.62
N GLU A 74 -17.02 5.49 -6.56
CA GLU A 74 -17.20 4.86 -5.23
C GLU A 74 -18.57 5.18 -4.63
N ASN A 75 -19.03 6.43 -4.76
CA ASN A 75 -20.36 6.85 -4.31
C ASN A 75 -21.46 6.11 -5.08
N GLN A 76 -21.36 6.02 -6.41
CA GLN A 76 -22.30 5.23 -7.21
C GLN A 76 -22.26 3.74 -6.84
N LEU A 77 -21.07 3.18 -6.56
CA LEU A 77 -20.96 1.80 -6.09
C LEU A 77 -21.69 1.62 -4.74
N ARG A 78 -21.53 2.55 -3.81
CA ARG A 78 -22.25 2.56 -2.53
C ARG A 78 -23.77 2.58 -2.74
N GLU A 79 -24.26 3.40 -3.66
CA GLU A 79 -25.69 3.43 -4.03
C GLU A 79 -26.16 2.05 -4.53
N MET A 80 -25.37 1.37 -5.37
CA MET A 80 -25.70 0.01 -5.82
C MET A 80 -25.74 -1.00 -4.66
N PHE A 81 -24.82 -0.89 -3.69
CA PHE A 81 -24.87 -1.71 -2.47
C PHE A 81 -26.13 -1.44 -1.64
N MET A 82 -26.61 -0.19 -1.60
CA MET A 82 -27.83 0.17 -0.87
C MET A 82 -29.10 -0.29 -1.57
N LEU A 83 -29.13 -0.26 -2.90
CA LEU A 83 -30.29 -0.62 -3.71
C LEU A 83 -30.42 -2.14 -3.91
N TYR A 84 -29.32 -2.83 -4.15
CA TYR A 84 -29.30 -4.25 -4.56
C TYR A 84 -28.57 -5.16 -3.58
N GLY A 85 -27.90 -4.61 -2.56
CA GLY A 85 -27.19 -5.39 -1.55
C GLY A 85 -28.05 -5.74 -0.35
N ALA A 86 -27.52 -6.62 0.51
CA ALA A 86 -28.11 -6.90 1.80
C ALA A 86 -28.06 -5.65 2.71
N PRO A 87 -28.97 -5.52 3.70
CA PRO A 87 -28.89 -4.48 4.71
C PRO A 87 -27.48 -4.44 5.33
N ASN A 88 -26.93 -3.24 5.50
CA ASN A 88 -25.57 -3.00 6.01
C ASN A 88 -24.40 -3.56 5.19
N ALA A 89 -24.61 -4.16 4.00
CA ALA A 89 -23.54 -4.77 3.21
C ALA A 89 -22.38 -3.81 2.87
N TRP A 90 -22.69 -2.54 2.56
CA TRP A 90 -21.65 -1.53 2.32
C TRP A 90 -20.76 -1.29 3.55
N SER A 91 -21.35 -1.25 4.74
CA SER A 91 -20.63 -0.98 5.98
C SER A 91 -19.68 -2.14 6.32
N GLU A 92 -20.14 -3.38 6.17
CA GLU A 92 -19.31 -4.57 6.33
C GLU A 92 -18.18 -4.60 5.30
N PHE A 93 -18.48 -4.28 4.04
CA PHE A 93 -17.49 -4.21 2.98
C PHE A 93 -16.36 -3.21 3.31
N VAL A 94 -16.71 -2.00 3.75
CA VAL A 94 -15.75 -0.97 4.17
C VAL A 94 -14.95 -1.42 5.39
N ALA A 95 -15.59 -2.07 6.36
CA ALA A 95 -14.91 -2.61 7.55
C ALA A 95 -13.86 -3.66 7.15
N ILE A 96 -14.21 -4.61 6.28
CA ILE A 96 -13.30 -5.63 5.77
C ILE A 96 -12.13 -4.99 5.03
N ARG A 97 -12.38 -4.03 4.13
CA ARG A 97 -11.32 -3.30 3.40
C ARG A 97 -10.36 -2.60 4.37
N THR A 98 -10.91 -1.99 5.41
CA THR A 98 -10.13 -1.28 6.43
C THR A 98 -9.26 -2.24 7.23
N ASP A 99 -9.79 -3.40 7.63
CA ASP A 99 -9.04 -4.44 8.32
C ASP A 99 -7.90 -5.00 7.46
N ILE A 100 -8.17 -5.30 6.17
CA ILE A 100 -7.14 -5.74 5.21
C ILE A 100 -6.03 -4.69 5.09
N LYS A 101 -6.39 -3.40 5.00
CA LYS A 101 -5.41 -2.31 4.93
C LYS A 101 -4.56 -2.22 6.19
N LYS A 102 -5.16 -2.34 7.37
CA LYS A 102 -4.46 -2.37 8.67
C LYS A 102 -3.48 -3.55 8.73
N LYS A 103 -3.93 -4.75 8.39
CA LYS A 103 -3.10 -5.96 8.34
C LYS A 103 -1.92 -5.81 7.38
N ARG A 104 -2.14 -5.22 6.20
CA ARG A 104 -1.07 -4.93 5.22
C ARG A 104 -0.02 -3.98 5.79
N ILE A 105 -0.45 -2.88 6.41
CA ILE A 105 0.46 -1.89 7.02
C ILE A 105 1.25 -2.53 8.18
N ALA A 106 0.57 -3.28 9.05
CA ALA A 106 1.21 -3.98 10.16
C ALA A 106 2.25 -4.99 9.69
N ALA A 107 1.96 -5.76 8.63
CA ALA A 107 2.89 -6.72 8.04
C ALA A 107 4.14 -6.02 7.44
N ILE A 108 3.96 -4.89 6.75
CA ILE A 108 5.08 -4.11 6.21
C ILE A 108 5.94 -3.56 7.37
N ALA A 109 5.32 -3.00 8.40
CA ALA A 109 6.02 -2.49 9.58
C ALA A 109 6.80 -3.59 10.31
N LYS A 110 6.21 -4.78 10.47
CA LYS A 110 6.88 -5.94 11.08
C LYS A 110 8.13 -6.35 10.30
N LYS A 111 8.01 -6.51 8.97
CA LYS A 111 9.15 -6.84 8.09
C LYS A 111 10.25 -5.78 8.14
N LYS A 112 9.87 -4.50 8.28
CA LYS A 112 10.85 -3.41 8.43
C LYS A 112 11.63 -3.55 9.75
N LYS A 113 10.93 -3.82 10.87
CA LYS A 113 11.56 -4.06 12.17
C LYS A 113 12.49 -5.25 12.15
N GLU A 114 12.05 -6.39 11.62
CA GLU A 114 12.89 -7.60 11.49
C GLU A 114 14.18 -7.31 10.69
N ARG A 115 14.10 -6.49 9.64
CA ARG A 115 15.27 -6.07 8.86
C ARG A 115 16.19 -5.13 9.65
N GLU A 116 15.62 -4.16 10.37
CA GLU A 116 16.38 -3.22 11.21
C GLU A 116 17.09 -3.97 12.36
N GLU A 117 16.43 -4.93 13.00
CA GLU A 117 16.99 -5.80 14.04
C GLU A 117 18.11 -6.68 13.47
N PHE A 118 17.92 -7.29 12.30
CA PHE A 118 18.96 -8.07 11.64
C PHE A 118 20.19 -7.23 11.29
N LEU A 119 20.00 -6.04 10.71
CA LEU A 119 21.10 -5.12 10.39
C LEU A 119 21.83 -4.66 11.65
N MET A 120 21.11 -4.38 12.72
CA MET A 120 21.68 -3.99 14.01
C MET A 120 22.51 -5.14 14.60
N PHE A 121 22.01 -6.37 14.57
CA PHE A 121 22.74 -7.56 15.01
C PHE A 121 24.02 -7.77 14.18
N CYS A 122 23.93 -7.67 12.85
CA CYS A 122 25.11 -7.73 11.97
C CYS A 122 26.13 -6.65 12.33
N ALA A 123 25.70 -5.40 12.52
CA ALA A 123 26.58 -4.30 12.89
C ALA A 123 27.28 -4.54 14.24
N TYR A 124 26.55 -4.98 15.27
CA TYR A 124 27.14 -5.33 16.57
C TYR A 124 28.12 -6.49 16.47
N SER A 125 27.80 -7.55 15.71
CA SER A 125 28.68 -8.69 15.52
C SER A 125 29.98 -8.32 14.80
N ALA A 126 29.91 -7.45 13.78
CA ALA A 126 31.07 -6.97 13.05
C ALA A 126 31.98 -6.10 13.93
N LEU A 127 31.38 -5.23 14.77
CA LEU A 127 32.11 -4.41 15.73
C LEU A 127 32.84 -5.29 16.76
N ALA A 128 32.15 -6.29 17.34
CA ALA A 128 32.75 -7.22 18.30
C ALA A 128 33.95 -7.97 17.71
N ILE A 129 33.84 -8.49 16.47
CA ILE A 129 34.94 -9.16 15.77
C ILE A 129 36.10 -8.19 15.52
N SER A 130 35.83 -6.96 15.10
CA SER A 130 36.85 -5.94 14.86
C SER A 130 37.65 -5.63 16.14
N VAL A 131 36.98 -5.48 17.28
CA VAL A 131 37.63 -5.21 18.58
C VAL A 131 38.50 -6.38 19.01
N ILE A 132 37.99 -7.61 18.91
CA ILE A 132 38.77 -8.82 19.24
C ILE A 132 39.98 -8.94 18.31
N GLY A 133 39.81 -8.68 17.01
CA GLY A 133 40.90 -8.67 16.04
C GLY A 133 42.01 -7.68 16.39
N VAL A 134 41.65 -6.43 16.75
CA VAL A 134 42.63 -5.42 17.18
C VAL A 134 43.34 -5.84 18.47
N LEU A 135 42.62 -6.38 19.45
CA LEU A 135 43.22 -6.85 20.71
C LEU A 135 44.22 -7.99 20.50
N THR A 136 43.88 -8.98 19.67
CA THR A 136 44.80 -10.09 19.36
C THR A 136 46.07 -9.61 18.63
N LEU A 137 45.94 -8.68 17.68
CA LEU A 137 47.09 -8.08 16.99
C LEU A 137 48.00 -7.31 17.95
N LEU A 138 47.43 -6.54 18.89
CA LEU A 138 48.21 -5.82 19.89
C LEU A 138 48.97 -6.78 20.81
N LEU A 139 48.33 -7.86 21.26
CA LEU A 139 49.00 -8.88 22.10
C LEU A 139 50.15 -9.57 21.36
N LEU A 140 49.93 -9.99 20.11
CA LEU A 140 50.98 -10.57 19.25
C LEU A 140 52.16 -9.61 19.07
N ASN A 141 51.89 -8.34 18.77
CA ASN A 141 52.93 -7.32 18.62
C ASN A 141 53.76 -7.16 19.89
N THR A 142 53.13 -7.07 21.08
CA THR A 142 53.88 -6.96 22.34
C THR A 142 54.71 -8.19 22.68
N SER A 143 54.28 -9.39 22.26
CA SER A 143 55.04 -10.62 22.46
C SER A 143 56.29 -10.73 21.57
N LEU A 144 56.26 -10.13 20.36
CA LEU A 144 57.39 -10.11 19.43
C LEU A 144 58.49 -9.13 19.86
N PHE A 145 58.15 -8.03 20.54
CA PHE A 145 59.13 -7.08 21.07
C PHE A 145 59.83 -7.55 22.36
N LYS A 146 59.34 -8.63 23.00
CA LYS A 146 59.86 -9.13 24.28
C LYS A 146 60.84 -10.32 24.13
N ASN A 147 60.95 -10.89 22.93
CA ASN A 147 61.98 -11.87 22.54
C ASN A 147 63.12 -11.17 21.81
#